data_AF-K9QY68-F1
#
_entry.id   AF-K9QY68-F1
#
_cell.length_a   1.000
_cell.length_b   1.000
_cell.length_c   1.000
_cell.angle_alpha   90.00
_cell.angle_beta   90.00
_cell.angle_gamma   90.00
#
_symmetry.space_group_name_H-M   'P 1'
#
loop_
_entity.id
_entity.type
_entity.pdbx_description
1 polymer ?
#
loop_
_entity_poly.entity_id
_entity_poly.type
_entity_poly.pdbx_seq_one_letter_code
_entity_poly.pdbx_strand_id
1 'polypeptide(L)' 'MNLLRIRIHHLIEQLGDEELESVWSDIHALHCDFYMRKAIQQVKRSQQPWDILTHDEAVRMLMFV' A
#
# COMPACT_ATOMS: atom_id res chain seq x y z
N MET A 1 4.96 11.95 -25.05
CA MET A 1 5.49 12.37 -23.73
C MET A 1 4.34 12.49 -22.74
N ASN A 2 4.47 11.97 -21.53
CA ASN A 2 3.38 11.98 -20.53
C ASN A 2 3.44 13.30 -19.73
N LEU A 3 2.42 14.16 -19.87
CA LEU A 3 2.34 15.47 -19.21
C LEU A 3 2.45 15.37 -17.68
N LEU A 4 1.90 14.30 -17.10
CA LEU A 4 2.01 14.05 -15.65
C LEU A 4 3.45 13.77 -15.24
N ARG A 5 4.19 13.01 -16.06
CA ARG A 5 5.60 12.73 -15.81
C ARG A 5 6.43 14.02 -15.81
N ILE A 6 6.19 14.91 -16.77
CA ILE A 6 6.88 16.21 -16.85
C ILE A 6 6.55 17.08 -15.63
N ARG A 7 5.28 17.14 -15.24
CA ARG A 7 4.85 17.90 -14.05
C ARG A 7 5.45 17.37 -12.75
N ILE A 8 5.50 16.05 -12.58
CA ILE A 8 6.10 15.42 -11.39
C ILE A 8 7.59 15.72 -11.33
N HIS A 9 8.32 15.62 -12.45
CA HIS A 9 9.74 15.99 -12.45
C HIS A 9 9.95 17.46 -12.05
N HIS A 10 9.15 18.38 -12.58
CA HIS A 10 9.26 19.78 -12.21
C HIS A 10 8.93 20.05 -10.74
N LEU A 11 7.98 19.32 -10.16
CA LEU A 11 7.67 19.40 -8.73
C LEU A 11 8.81 18.87 -7.87
N ILE A 12 9.45 17.76 -8.28
CA ILE A 12 10.62 17.21 -7.57
C ILE A 12 11.78 18.20 -7.58
N GLU A 13 12.03 18.88 -8.69
CA GLU A 13 13.08 19.90 -8.82
C GLU A 13 12.87 21.12 -7.90
N GLN A 14 11.65 21.34 -7.42
CA GLN A 14 11.31 22.46 -6.53
C GLN A 14 11.44 22.13 -5.04
N LEU A 15 11.62 20.86 -4.68
CA LEU A 15 11.70 20.39 -3.29
C LEU A 15 13.16 20.31 -2.84
N GLY A 16 13.42 20.72 -1.60
CA GLY A 16 14.69 20.40 -0.94
C GLY A 16 14.79 18.92 -0.58
N ASP A 17 15.99 18.41 -0.33
CA ASP A 17 16.21 16.98 -0.04
C ASP A 17 15.40 16.48 1.18
N GLU A 18 15.30 17.28 2.24
CA GLU A 18 14.50 16.95 3.43
C GLU A 18 12.99 16.90 3.14
N GLU A 19 12.51 17.84 2.31
CA GLU A 19 11.10 17.87 1.88
C GLU A 19 10.79 16.69 0.96
N LEU A 20 11.74 16.33 0.09
CA LEU A 20 11.61 15.21 -0.82
C LEU A 20 11.50 13.89 -0.06
N GLU A 21 12.30 13.68 0.99
CA GLU A 21 12.21 12.51 1.85
C GLU A 21 10.86 12.43 2.57
N SER A 22 10.40 13.55 3.15
CA SER A 22 9.09 13.62 3.81
C SER A 22 7.95 13.32 2.84
N VAL A 23 7.93 13.98 1.68
CA VAL A 23 6.89 13.80 0.66
C VAL A 23 6.90 12.39 0.10
N TRP A 24 8.08 11.79 -0.09
CA TRP A 24 8.20 10.40 -0.52
C TRP A 24 7.60 9.45 0.52
N SER A 25 7.89 9.65 1.80
CA SER A 25 7.34 8.85 2.90
C SER A 25 5.80 8.87 2.89
N ASP A 26 5.21 10.07 2.77
CA ASP A 26 3.76 10.24 2.73
C ASP A 26 3.12 9.60 1.49
N ILE A 27 3.69 9.82 0.31
CA ILE A 27 3.19 9.23 -0.95
C ILE A 27 3.30 7.71 -0.90
N HIS A 28 4.41 7.18 -0.38
CA HIS A 28 4.63 5.74 -0.29
C HIS A 28 3.63 5.10 0.67
N ALA A 29 3.40 5.69 1.85
CA ALA A 29 2.38 5.22 2.79
C ALA A 29 0.98 5.20 2.15
N LEU A 30 0.58 6.30 1.49
CA LEU A 30 -0.70 6.39 0.79
C LEU A 30 -0.82 5.37 -0.35
N HIS A 31 0.26 5.12 -1.07
CA HIS A 31 0.31 4.10 -2.13
C HIS A 31 0.07 2.71 -1.55
N CYS A 32 0.82 2.34 -0.51
CA CYS A 32 0.65 1.06 0.18
C CYS A 32 -0.77 0.89 0.71
N ASP A 33 -1.31 1.89 1.39
CA ASP A 33 -2.66 1.87 1.94
C ASP A 33 -3.72 1.70 0.84
N PHE A 34 -3.59 2.42 -0.27
CA PHE A 34 -4.51 2.31 -1.40
C PHE A 34 -4.53 0.88 -1.96
N TYR A 35 -3.35 0.30 -2.20
CA TYR A 35 -3.25 -1.07 -2.72
C TYR A 35 -3.75 -2.11 -1.72
N MET A 36 -3.42 -1.95 -0.44
CA MET A 36 -3.88 -2.84 0.62
C MET A 36 -5.42 -2.82 0.72
N ARG A 37 -6.02 -1.63 0.73
CA ARG A 37 -7.48 -1.48 0.75
C ARG A 37 -8.14 -2.11 -0.47
N LYS A 38 -7.55 -1.96 -1.66
CA LYS A 38 -8.05 -2.58 -2.89
C LYS A 38 -7.98 -4.10 -2.80
N ALA A 39 -6.87 -4.65 -2.32
CA ALA A 39 -6.70 -6.10 -2.14
C ALA A 39 -7.72 -6.65 -1.12
N ILE A 40 -7.88 -6.00 0.03
CA ILE A 40 -8.88 -6.37 1.04
C ILE A 40 -10.29 -6.35 0.43
N GLN A 41 -10.63 -5.31 -0.34
CA GLN A 41 -11.95 -5.22 -0.97
C GLN A 41 -12.19 -6.32 -2.00
N GLN A 42 -11.16 -6.68 -2.77
CA GLN A 42 -11.23 -7.80 -3.72
C GLN A 42 -11.44 -9.13 -2.99
N VAL A 43 -10.64 -9.41 -1.97
CA VAL A 43 -10.76 -10.64 -1.17
C VAL A 43 -12.16 -10.74 -0.58
N LYS A 44 -12.67 -9.67 0.06
CA LYS A 44 -14.03 -9.66 0.64
C LYS A 44 -15.14 -9.98 -0.39
N ARG A 45 -14.92 -9.72 -1.67
CA ARG A 45 -15.90 -10.02 -2.73
C ARG A 45 -15.83 -11.47 -3.21
N SER A 46 -14.66 -12.09 -3.17
CA SER A 46 -14.43 -13.46 -3.64
C SER A 46 -14.45 -14.50 -2.53
N GLN A 47 -14.32 -14.06 -1.28
CA GLN A 47 -14.18 -14.88 -0.09
C GLN A 47 -15.36 -15.83 0.12
N GLN A 48 -15.04 -17.11 0.25
CA GLN A 48 -15.94 -18.16 0.71
C GLN A 48 -15.80 -18.35 2.24
N PRO A 49 -16.80 -18.94 2.92
CA PRO A 49 -16.78 -19.14 4.38
C PRO A 49 -15.55 -19.89 4.92
N TRP A 50 -14.85 -20.65 4.07
CA TRP A 50 -13.70 -21.49 4.43
C TRP A 50 -12.35 -20.87 4.05
N ASP A 51 -12.34 -19.69 3.43
CA ASP A 51 -11.12 -18.97 3.00
C ASP A 51 -10.51 -18.11 4.13
N ILE A 52 -11.09 -18.15 5.34
CA ILE A 52 -10.66 -17.37 6.50
C ILE A 52 -10.21 -18.33 7.59
N LEU A 53 -9.03 -18.07 8.14
CA LEU A 53 -8.60 -18.71 9.38
C LEU A 53 -9.40 -18.13 10.55
N THR A 54 -9.94 -19.00 11.38
CA THR A 54 -10.35 -18.61 12.73
C THR A 54 -9.15 -18.10 13.51
N HIS A 55 -9.41 -17.34 14.58
CA HIS A 55 -8.35 -16.83 15.44
C HIS A 55 -7.40 -17.94 15.92
N ASP A 56 -7.96 -19.09 16.34
CA ASP A 56 -7.20 -20.25 16.82
C ASP A 56 -6.33 -20.88 15.71
N GLU A 57 -6.84 -20.95 14.48
CA GLU A 57 -6.08 -21.46 13.33
C GLU A 57 -4.94 -20.52 12.94
N ALA A 58 -5.19 -19.21 12.93
CA ALA A 58 -4.17 -18.20 12.65
C ALA A 58 -3.05 -18.22 13.71
N VAL A 59 -3.41 -18.28 14.99
CA VAL A 59 -2.46 -18.35 16.11
C VAL A 59 -1.62 -19.63 16.03
N ARG A 60 -2.20 -20.78 15.65
CA ARG A 60 -1.43 -22.01 15.43
C ARG A 60 -0.43 -21.88 14.29
N MET A 61 -0.82 -21.28 13.15
CA MET A 61 0.11 -21.11 12.02
C MET A 61 1.29 -20.19 12.36
N LEU A 62 1.08 -19.16 13.19
CA LEU A 62 2.15 -18.26 13.64
C LEU A 62 3.16 -18.93 14.59
N MET A 63 2.77 -19.99 15.31
CA MET A 63 3.69 -20.73 16.20
C MET A 63 4.67 -21.64 15.44
N PHE A 64 4.47 -21.84 14.12
CA PHE A 64 5.34 -22.66 13.27
C PHE A 64 6.27 -21.83 12.37
N VAL A 65 6.40 -20.52 12.61
CA VAL A 65 7.34 -19.61 11.95
C VAL A 65 8.54 -19.36 12.84
#